data_AF-A0A1X0Q6A4-F1
#
_entry.id   AF-A0A1X0Q6A4-F1
#
_cell.length_a   1.000
_cell.length_b   1.000
_cell.length_c   1.000
_cell.angle_alpha   90.00
_cell.angle_beta   90.00
_cell.angle_gamma   90.00
#
_symmetry.space_group_name_H-M   'P 1'
#
loop_
_entity.id
_entity.type
_entity.pdbx_description
1 polymer ?
#
loop_
_entity_poly.entity_id
_entity_poly.type
_entity_poly.pdbx_seq_one_letter_code
_entity_poly.pdbx_strand_id
1 'polypeptide(L)'
;MYLNDCNTAIFFEITKKTNYIWFISGKKAIKCNLESFTTIFELATLFNGHKEAGYEIYFGKDFDECSFLKDLKNVLEDVFLSKKELSLTD
;
A
#
# COMPACT_ATOMS: atom_id res chain seq x y z
N MET A 1 19.12 -6.32 4.87
CA MET A 1 18.78 -7.08 3.66
C MET A 1 18.68 -6.06 2.52
N TYR A 2 19.80 -5.75 1.88
CA TYR A 2 19.88 -4.80 0.77
C TYR A 2 20.05 -5.60 -0.52
N LEU A 3 18.95 -6.11 -1.07
CA LEU A 3 19.01 -6.78 -2.38
C LEU A 3 18.59 -5.86 -3.53
N ASN A 4 17.96 -4.70 -3.27
CA ASN A 4 17.35 -3.84 -4.30
C ASN A 4 17.29 -2.33 -3.94
N ASP A 5 18.04 -1.83 -2.95
CA ASP A 5 17.96 -0.43 -2.47
C ASP A 5 16.52 0.09 -2.21
N CYS A 6 15.60 -0.80 -1.86
CA CYS A 6 14.23 -0.46 -1.54
C CYS A 6 14.09 -0.17 -0.04
N ASN A 7 13.47 0.97 0.29
CA ASN A 7 13.16 1.36 1.67
C ASN A 7 11.83 0.77 2.18
N THR A 8 11.02 0.27 1.26
CA THR A 8 9.71 -0.35 1.51
C THR A 8 9.55 -1.64 0.73
N ALA A 9 8.66 -2.53 1.17
CA ALA A 9 8.34 -3.76 0.47
C ALA A 9 6.87 -4.17 0.67
N ILE A 10 6.30 -4.77 -0.36
CA ILE A 10 5.01 -5.47 -0.30
C ILE A 10 5.28 -6.95 -0.52
N PHE A 11 4.83 -7.80 0.40
CA PHE A 11 5.01 -9.25 0.31
C PHE A 11 3.68 -9.97 0.43
N PHE A 12 3.44 -10.93 -0.47
CA PHE A 12 2.23 -11.75 -0.49
C PHE A 12 2.54 -13.14 0.09
N GLU A 13 1.89 -13.49 1.20
CA GLU A 13 1.98 -14.80 1.84
C GLU A 13 0.70 -15.60 1.53
N ILE A 14 0.74 -16.29 0.39
CA ILE A 14 -0.40 -17.03 -0.14
C ILE A 14 -0.16 -18.52 0.02
N THR A 15 -1.02 -19.17 0.80
CA THR A 15 -1.06 -20.63 0.94
C THR A 15 -2.49 -21.13 0.80
N LYS A 16 -2.70 -22.44 0.86
CA LYS A 16 -4.07 -23.02 0.90
C LYS A 16 -4.90 -22.53 2.09
N LYS A 17 -4.27 -22.05 3.17
CA LYS A 17 -4.94 -21.67 4.42
C LYS A 17 -4.83 -20.18 4.73
N THR A 18 -4.00 -19.47 3.99
CA THR A 18 -3.63 -18.10 4.33
C THR A 18 -3.62 -17.24 3.09
N ASN A 19 -4.18 -16.05 3.22
CA ASN A 19 -4.13 -15.04 2.19
C ASN A 19 -3.73 -13.74 2.87
N TYR A 20 -2.43 -13.52 3.05
CA TYR A 20 -1.95 -12.33 3.74
C TYR A 20 -1.15 -11.43 2.82
N ILE A 21 -1.31 -10.13 3.02
CA ILE A 21 -0.44 -9.10 2.48
C ILE A 21 0.35 -8.47 3.63
N TRP A 22 1.63 -8.26 3.39
CA TRP A 22 2.54 -7.62 4.31
C TRP A 22 2.98 -6.29 3.73
N PHE A 23 2.81 -5.23 4.51
CA PHE A 23 3.34 -3.90 4.23
C PHE A 23 4.54 -3.66 5.13
N ILE A 24 5.69 -3.40 4.52
CA ILE A 24 6.97 -3.25 5.23
C ILE A 24 7.52 -1.88 4.91
N SER A 25 7.74 -1.06 5.94
CA SER A 25 8.41 0.25 5.83
C SER A 25 9.38 0.43 6.99
N GLY A 26 10.65 0.68 6.69
CA GLY A 26 11.70 0.89 7.69
C GLY A 26 11.79 -0.25 8.72
N LYS A 27 11.38 0.02 9.96
CA LYS A 27 11.37 -0.94 11.08
C LYS A 27 9.99 -1.53 11.40
N LYS A 28 8.95 -1.15 10.65
CA LYS A 28 7.57 -1.62 10.88
C LYS A 28 7.15 -2.60 9.78
N ALA A 29 6.43 -3.65 10.19
CA ALA A 29 5.81 -4.61 9.29
C ALA A 29 4.39 -4.89 9.78
N ILE A 30 3.41 -4.71 8.89
CA ILE A 30 2.00 -4.94 9.20
C ILE A 30 1.46 -6.04 8.30
N LYS A 31 0.82 -7.03 8.91
CA LYS A 31 0.22 -8.18 8.25
C LYS A 31 -1.29 -8.01 8.22
N CYS A 32 -1.87 -8.01 7.02
CA CYS A 32 -3.31 -7.90 6.80
C CYS A 32 -3.85 -9.18 6.14
N ASN A 33 -5.00 -9.67 6.61
CA ASN A 33 -5.73 -10.75 5.96
C ASN A 33 -6.48 -10.22 4.73
N LEU A 34 -6.34 -10.89 3.59
CA LEU A 34 -7.06 -10.61 2.36
C LEU A 34 -8.30 -11.49 2.29
N GLU A 35 -9.43 -10.96 2.73
CA GLU A 35 -10.72 -11.68 2.74
C GLU A 35 -11.43 -11.61 1.39
N SER A 36 -11.32 -10.48 0.70
CA SER A 36 -11.89 -10.26 -0.63
C SER A 36 -10.96 -9.38 -1.45
N PHE A 37 -10.93 -9.61 -2.76
CA PHE A 37 -10.20 -8.80 -3.72
C PHE A 37 -10.94 -8.79 -5.05
N THR A 38 -10.78 -7.71 -5.80
CA THR A 38 -11.31 -7.54 -7.15
C THR A 38 -10.20 -6.98 -8.00
N THR A 39 -9.98 -7.58 -9.16
CA THR A 39 -8.98 -7.10 -10.13
C THR A 39 -9.59 -6.01 -11.02
N ILE A 40 -8.74 -5.20 -11.65
CA ILE A 40 -9.21 -4.15 -12.56
C ILE A 40 -10.04 -4.71 -13.73
N PHE A 41 -9.84 -5.97 -14.12
CA PHE A 41 -10.59 -6.63 -15.20
C PHE A 41 -12.04 -6.95 -14.83
N GLU A 42 -12.35 -7.02 -13.54
CA GLU A 42 -13.68 -7.30 -13.03
C GLU A 42 -14.50 -6.01 -12.81
N LEU A 43 -13.85 -4.84 -12.90
CA LEU A 43 -14.53 -3.55 -12.79
C LEU A 43 -15.19 -3.21 -14.13
N ALA A 44 -16.50 -2.91 -14.11
CA ALA A 44 -17.26 -2.50 -15.28
C ALA A 44 -16.88 -1.10 -15.83
N THR A 45 -15.89 -0.44 -15.22
CA THR A 45 -15.47 0.92 -15.55
C THR A 45 -14.45 0.93 -16.69
N LEU A 46 -14.81 1.58 -17.81
CA LEU A 46 -13.95 1.88 -18.97
C LEU A 46 -12.89 2.97 -18.69
N PHE A 47 -12.42 3.11 -17.45
CA PHE A 47 -11.44 4.13 -17.08
C PHE A 47 -10.02 3.60 -17.25
N ASN A 48 -9.40 3.94 -18.37
CA ASN A 48 -7.96 3.79 -18.55
C ASN A 48 -7.25 4.97 -17.88
N GLY A 49 -6.65 4.73 -16.70
CA GLY A 49 -5.76 5.69 -16.06
C GLY A 49 -4.41 5.75 -16.77
N HIS A 50 -3.83 6.94 -16.91
CA HIS A 50 -2.45 7.08 -17.37
C HIS A 50 -1.50 6.52 -16.29
N LYS A 51 -0.60 5.60 -16.67
CA LYS A 51 0.29 4.87 -15.74
C LYS A 51 1.09 5.79 -14.81
N GLU A 52 1.38 7.01 -15.25
CA GLU A 52 2.18 8.00 -14.53
C GLU A 52 1.39 9.24 -14.12
N ALA A 53 0.06 9.18 -14.07
CA ALA A 53 -0.78 10.32 -13.66
C ALA A 53 -0.52 10.77 -12.21
N GLY A 54 0.16 9.95 -11.40
CA GLY A 54 0.19 10.08 -9.96
C GLY A 54 -1.10 9.55 -9.34
N TYR A 55 -1.18 9.60 -8.02
CA TYR A 55 -2.35 9.18 -7.25
C TYR A 55 -2.43 10.01 -5.96
N GLU A 56 -3.61 10.03 -5.37
CA GLU A 56 -3.88 10.58 -4.06
C GLU A 56 -4.40 9.46 -3.17
N ILE A 57 -3.97 9.44 -1.91
CA ILE A 57 -4.42 8.46 -0.92
C ILE A 57 -5.46 9.12 -0.03
N TYR A 58 -6.61 8.48 0.10
CA TYR A 58 -7.69 8.93 0.96
C TYR A 58 -7.88 7.90 2.09
N PHE A 59 -7.73 8.35 3.34
CA PHE A 59 -8.00 7.54 4.52
C PHE A 59 -9.36 7.89 5.11
N GLY A 60 -10.11 6.88 5.55
CA GLY A 60 -11.32 7.08 6.34
C GLY A 60 -11.00 7.63 7.72
N LYS A 61 -11.98 8.28 8.37
CA LYS A 61 -11.82 8.90 9.71
C LYS A 61 -11.33 7.92 10.77
N ASP A 62 -11.72 6.65 10.66
CA ASP A 62 -11.35 5.58 11.60
C ASP A 62 -9.82 5.43 11.73
N PHE A 63 -9.05 5.78 10.69
CA PHE A 63 -7.59 5.75 10.73
C PHE A 63 -6.97 6.80 11.66
N ASP A 64 -7.69 7.87 11.99
CA ASP A 64 -7.26 8.91 12.93
C ASP A 64 -7.82 8.70 14.35
N GLU A 65 -8.83 7.84 14.49
CA GLU A 65 -9.49 7.56 15.76
C GLU A 65 -8.93 6.31 16.44
N CYS A 66 -8.47 5.33 15.65
CA CYS A 66 -7.97 4.07 16.17
C CYS A 66 -6.43 3.96 16.12
N SER A 67 -5.80 3.67 17.27
CA SER A 67 -4.34 3.63 17.39
C SER A 67 -3.67 2.60 16.47
N PHE A 68 -4.24 1.41 16.30
CA PHE A 68 -3.67 0.40 15.40
C PHE A 68 -3.83 0.80 13.92
N LEU A 69 -4.90 1.52 13.58
CA LEU A 69 -5.10 2.02 12.21
C LEU A 69 -4.16 3.19 11.91
N LYS A 70 -3.78 4.01 12.89
CA LYS A 70 -2.72 5.03 12.70
C LYS A 70 -1.41 4.42 12.27
N ASP A 71 -1.00 3.31 12.87
CA ASP A 71 0.22 2.61 12.48
C ASP A 71 0.12 2.06 11.04
N LEU A 72 -1.05 1.52 10.67
CA LEU A 72 -1.31 1.10 9.30
C LEU A 72 -1.29 2.27 8.30
N LYS A 73 -1.91 3.41 8.65
CA LYS A 73 -1.89 4.63 7.84
C LYS A 73 -0.46 5.05 7.50
N ASN A 74 0.39 5.19 8.52
CA ASN A 74 1.78 5.61 8.34
C ASN A 74 2.57 4.65 7.43
N VAL A 75 2.39 3.34 7.60
CA VAL A 75 3.07 2.35 6.75
C VAL A 75 2.55 2.39 5.31
N LEU A 76 1.25 2.58 5.10
CA LEU A 76 0.67 2.70 3.76
C LEU A 76 1.12 3.98 3.05
N GLU A 77 1.21 5.11 3.76
CA GLU A 77 1.76 6.35 3.23
C GLU A 77 3.21 6.18 2.77
N ASP A 78 4.06 5.54 3.58
CA ASP A 78 5.45 5.26 3.19
C ASP A 78 5.54 4.32 1.97
N VAL A 79 4.75 3.24 1.97
CA VAL A 79 4.77 2.21 0.91
C VAL A 79 4.27 2.78 -0.42
N PHE A 80 3.23 3.61 -0.36
CA PHE A 80 2.60 4.26 -1.50
C PHE A 80 2.97 5.75 -1.55
N LEU A 81 4.22 6.11 -1.28
CA LEU A 81 4.65 7.48 -1.50
C LEU A 81 4.75 7.77 -3.01
N SER A 82 4.15 8.86 -3.48
CA SER A 82 4.16 9.23 -4.90
C SER A 82 5.50 9.82 -5.32
N LYS A 83 6.02 9.41 -6.49
CA LYS A 83 7.26 10.00 -7.08
C LYS A 83 7.19 11.51 -7.30
N LYS A 84 5.98 12.09 -7.38
CA LYS A 84 5.81 13.54 -7.59
C LYS A 84 6.30 14.37 -6.39
N GLU A 85 6.33 13.77 -5.20
CA GLU A 85 6.90 14.40 -4.00
C GLU A 85 8.44 14.31 -3.96
N LEU A 86 9.04 13.32 -4.62
CA LEU A 86 10.50 13.18 -4.71
C LEU A 86 11.14 14.21 -5.66
N SER A 87 10.40 14.71 -6.66
CA SER A 87 10.89 15.67 -7.67
C SER A 87 10.79 17.14 -7.26
N LEU A 88 10.29 17.45 -6.05
CA LEU A 88 10.19 18.82 -5.53
C LEU A 88 11.23 19.13 -4.44
N THR A 89 12.13 18.19 -4.17
CA THR A 89 13.21 18.30 -3.19
C THR A 89 14.61 18.36 -3.80
N ASP A 90 14.72 18.57 -5.12
CA ASP A 90 15.97 18.91 -5.81
C ASP A 90 16.03 20.42 -6.17
#